data_AF-A0A453G3D5-F1
#
_entry.id   AF-A0A453G3D5-F1
#
_cell.length_a   1.000
_cell.length_b   1.000
_cell.length_c   1.000
_cell.angle_alpha   90.00
_cell.angle_beta   90.00
_cell.angle_gamma   90.00
#
_symmetry.space_group_name_H-M   'P 1'
#
loop_
_entity.id
_entity.type
_entity.pdbx_description
1 polymer ?
#
loop_
_entity_poly.entity_id
_entity_poly.type
_entity_poly.pdbx_seq_one_letter_code
_entity_poly.pdbx_strand_id
1 'polypeptide(L)'
;MHPISMLNMLPGAAHAFTRAWCAVNNCLQYSAYYGVSTNLVNYLKVQLHSGSKAAANSVTNWQGTASITPLAAGFLADSFLGRYWTITLFLFISVAGYG
;
A
#
# COMPACT_ATOMS: atom_id res chain seq x y z
N MET A 1 5.98 0.53 14.73
CA MET A 1 7.05 0.33 15.74
C MET A 1 7.95 1.55 15.63
N HIS A 2 7.99 2.36 16.69
CA HIS A 2 8.41 3.75 16.62
C HIS A 2 9.92 3.88 16.30
N PRO A 3 10.35 4.83 15.46
CA PRO A 3 11.75 5.00 15.04
C PRO A 3 12.74 5.25 16.20
N ILE A 4 12.25 5.62 17.39
CA ILE A 4 13.06 5.96 18.56
C ILE A 4 13.70 4.72 19.21
N SER A 5 13.08 3.53 19.13
CA SER A 5 13.64 2.31 19.74
C SER A 5 14.73 1.63 18.89
N MET A 6 14.87 2.01 17.61
CA MET A 6 15.98 1.57 16.75
C MET A 6 17.30 2.29 17.06
N LEU A 7 17.22 3.48 17.67
CA LEU A 7 18.39 4.33 17.95
C LEU A 7 19.29 3.78 19.09
N ASN A 8 18.73 2.97 19.99
CA ASN A 8 19.45 2.37 21.13
C ASN A 8 20.00 0.96 20.85
N MET A 9 19.81 0.42 19.63
CA MET A 9 20.33 -0.89 19.25
C MET A 9 21.74 -0.73 18.66
N LEU A 10 22.69 -1.60 19.06
CA LEU A 10 24.03 -1.65 18.46
C LEU A 10 23.92 -1.68 16.92
N PRO A 11 24.79 -0.98 16.15
CA PRO A 11 24.64 -0.83 14.69
C PRO A 11 24.42 -2.14 13.92
N GLY A 12 25.00 -3.26 14.36
CA GLY A 12 24.80 -4.58 13.75
C GLY A 12 23.44 -5.22 14.04
N ALA A 13 22.87 -4.98 15.23
CA ALA A 13 21.58 -5.53 15.64
C ALA A 13 20.41 -4.84 14.93
N ALA A 14 20.51 -3.52 14.70
CA ALA A 14 19.50 -2.77 13.95
C ALA A 14 19.39 -3.25 12.49
N HIS A 15 20.52 -3.52 11.82
CA HIS A 15 20.52 -4.05 10.46
C HIS A 15 19.92 -5.46 10.37
N ALA A 16 20.28 -6.35 11.31
CA ALA A 16 19.71 -7.68 11.37
C ALA A 16 18.19 -7.65 11.59
N PHE A 17 17.73 -6.78 12.49
CA PHE A 17 16.30 -6.59 12.77
C PHE A 17 15.54 -6.05 11.56
N THR A 18 16.03 -5.00 10.90
CA THR A 18 15.38 -4.44 9.70
C THR A 18 15.30 -5.46 8.58
N ARG A 19 16.34 -6.28 8.39
CA ARG A 19 16.33 -7.36 7.38
C ARG A 19 15.30 -8.45 7.73
N ALA A 20 15.24 -8.87 8.99
CA ALA A 20 14.25 -9.84 9.46
C ALA A 20 12.82 -9.32 9.32
N TRP A 21 12.59 -8.06 9.69
CA TRP A 21 11.31 -7.39 9.56
C TRP A 21 10.85 -7.31 8.10
N CYS A 22 11.72 -6.85 7.20
CA CYS A 22 11.43 -6.79 5.77
C CYS A 22 11.12 -8.18 5.19
N ALA A 23 11.84 -9.23 5.62
CA ALA A 23 11.59 -10.59 5.19
C ALA A 23 10.20 -11.07 5.63
N VAL A 24 9.85 -10.88 6.91
CA VAL A 24 8.52 -11.25 7.43
C VAL A 24 7.42 -10.50 6.69
N ASN A 25 7.59 -9.20 6.45
CA ASN A 25 6.60 -8.39 5.74
C ASN A 25 6.37 -8.89 4.30
N ASN A 26 7.45 -9.17 3.57
CA ASN A 26 7.37 -9.73 2.21
C ASN A 26 6.64 -11.09 2.22
N CYS A 27 7.00 -12.00 3.12
CA CYS A 27 6.34 -13.31 3.22
C CYS A 27 4.82 -13.17 3.46
N LEU A 28 4.43 -12.31 4.40
CA LEU A 28 3.01 -12.07 4.71
C LEU A 28 2.26 -11.48 3.51
N GLN A 29 2.88 -10.54 2.80
CA GLN A 29 2.31 -9.93 1.61
C GLN A 29 2.05 -10.97 0.52
N TYR A 30 3.02 -11.84 0.23
CA TYR A 30 2.85 -12.92 -0.74
C TYR A 30 1.76 -13.91 -0.31
N SER A 31 1.76 -14.37 0.94
CA SER A 31 0.75 -15.32 1.43
C SER A 31 -0.67 -14.76 1.34
N ALA A 32 -0.88 -13.50 1.75
CA ALA A 32 -2.19 -12.85 1.66
C ALA A 32 -2.63 -12.70 0.20
N TYR A 33 -1.72 -12.33 -0.70
CA TYR A 33 -2.01 -12.16 -2.11
C TYR A 33 -2.44 -13.46 -2.81
N TYR A 34 -1.71 -14.54 -2.58
CA TYR A 34 -2.08 -15.87 -3.12
C TYR A 34 -3.36 -16.42 -2.47
N GLY A 35 -3.58 -16.16 -1.17
CA GLY A 35 -4.80 -16.56 -0.47
C GLY A 35 -6.06 -15.86 -1.02
N VAL A 36 -6.00 -14.54 -1.23
CA VAL A 36 -7.15 -13.77 -1.77
C VAL A 36 -7.40 -14.11 -3.23
N SER A 37 -6.35 -14.23 -4.05
CA SER A 37 -6.51 -14.56 -5.47
C SER A 37 -7.14 -15.95 -5.69
N THR A 38 -6.70 -16.97 -4.94
CA THR A 38 -7.27 -18.32 -5.02
C THR A 38 -8.72 -18.37 -4.54
N ASN A 39 -9.04 -17.66 -3.44
CA ASN A 39 -10.42 -17.57 -2.94
C ASN A 39 -11.34 -16.85 -3.93
N LEU A 40 -10.87 -15.75 -4.54
CA LEU A 40 -11.64 -15.00 -5.54
C LEU A 40 -11.92 -15.83 -6.80
N VAL A 41 -10.92 -16.57 -7.31
CA VAL A 41 -11.10 -17.49 -8.45
C VAL A 41 -12.15 -18.56 -8.12
N ASN A 42 -12.07 -19.16 -6.94
CA ASN A 42 -13.02 -20.18 -6.51
C ASN A 42 -14.43 -19.62 -6.33
N TYR A 43 -14.57 -18.43 -5.74
CA TYR A 43 -15.86 -17.75 -5.59
C TYR A 43 -16.52 -17.46 -6.94
N LEU A 44 -15.75 -16.95 -7.90
CA LEU A 44 -16.26 -16.65 -9.25
C LEU A 44 -16.67 -17.89 -10.04
N LYS A 45 -15.97 -19.03 -9.84
CA LYS A 45 -16.31 -20.30 -10.48
C LYS A 45 -17.51 -21.01 -9.84
N VAL A 46 -17.57 -21.05 -8.50
CA VAL A 46 -18.53 -21.89 -7.77
C VAL A 46 -19.84 -21.15 -7.46
N GLN A 47 -19.77 -19.89 -7.05
CA GLN A 47 -20.96 -19.16 -6.56
C GLN A 47 -21.63 -18.30 -7.64
N LEU A 48 -20.85 -17.80 -8.60
CA LEU A 48 -21.38 -16.88 -9.62
C LEU A 48 -21.70 -17.57 -10.96
N HIS A 49 -21.44 -18.88 -11.10
CA HIS A 49 -21.54 -19.66 -12.35
C HIS A 49 -21.02 -18.90 -13.59
N SER A 50 -20.00 -18.06 -13.40
CA SER A 50 -19.47 -17.21 -14.45
C SER A 50 -18.55 -18.06 -15.33
N GLY A 51 -18.80 -18.03 -16.65
CA GLY A 51 -17.95 -18.73 -17.61
C GLY A 51 -16.49 -18.36 -17.40
N SER A 52 -15.57 -19.33 -17.57
CA SER A 52 -14.14 -19.22 -17.22
C SER A 52 -13.46 -17.91 -17.69
N LYS A 53 -13.94 -17.33 -18.80
CA LYS A 53 -13.49 -16.02 -19.32
C LYS A 53 -13.82 -14.82 -18.42
N ALA A 54 -15.02 -14.75 -17.82
CA ALA A 54 -15.44 -13.64 -16.96
C ALA A 54 -14.76 -13.68 -15.59
N ALA A 55 -14.54 -14.88 -15.04
CA ALA A 55 -13.78 -15.07 -13.81
C ALA A 55 -12.31 -14.66 -13.99
N ALA A 56 -11.67 -15.10 -15.07
CA ALA A 56 -10.29 -14.70 -15.40
C ALA A 56 -10.16 -13.19 -15.57
N ASN A 57 -11.11 -12.53 -16.26
CA ASN A 57 -11.08 -11.09 -16.47
C ASN A 57 -11.19 -10.30 -15.15
N SER A 58 -12.03 -10.76 -14.22
CA SER A 58 -12.21 -10.11 -12.92
C SER A 58 -10.97 -10.24 -12.03
N VAL A 59 -10.32 -11.41 -12.05
CA VAL A 59 -9.08 -11.65 -11.31
C VAL A 59 -7.95 -10.81 -11.90
N THR A 60 -7.82 -10.74 -13.23
CA THR A 60 -6.84 -9.89 -13.91
C THR A 60 -7.06 -8.40 -13.61
N ASN A 61 -8.30 -7.92 -13.64
CA ASN A 61 -8.61 -6.53 -13.28
C ASN A 61 -8.25 -6.24 -11.83
N TRP A 62 -8.59 -7.12 -10.89
CA TRP A 62 -8.22 -6.98 -9.49
C TRP A 62 -6.70 -6.93 -9.31
N GLN A 63 -5.97 -7.78 -10.02
CA GLN A 63 -4.51 -7.81 -10.04
C GLN A 63 -3.89 -6.51 -10.57
N GLY A 64 -4.46 -5.98 -11.65
CA GLY A 64 -4.06 -4.70 -12.23
C GLY A 64 -4.28 -3.54 -11.27
N THR A 65 -5.46 -3.45 -10.66
CA THR A 65 -5.79 -2.38 -9.70
C THR A 65 -4.92 -2.45 -8.42
N ALA A 66 -4.64 -3.66 -7.92
CA ALA A 66 -3.76 -3.86 -6.77
C ALA A 66 -2.31 -3.42 -7.06
N SER A 67 -1.87 -3.45 -8.32
CA SER A 67 -0.54 -3.03 -8.75
C SER A 67 -0.44 -1.51 -8.98
N ILE A 68 -1.53 -0.87 -9.43
CA ILE A 68 -1.59 0.58 -9.69
C ILE A 68 -1.82 1.37 -8.39
N THR A 69 -2.56 0.79 -7.44
CA THR A 69 -2.88 1.41 -6.14
C THR A 69 -1.66 1.92 -5.37
N PRO A 70 -0.56 1.16 -5.20
CA PRO A 70 0.65 1.64 -4.52
C PRO A 70 1.30 2.84 -5.21
N LEU A 71 1.26 2.90 -6.54
CA LEU A 71 1.80 4.03 -7.30
C LEU A 71 0.98 5.29 -7.07
N ALA A 72 -0.35 5.17 -7.11
CA ALA A 72 -1.25 6.27 -6.79
C ALA A 72 -1.11 6.71 -5.31
N ALA A 73 -1.03 5.75 -4.38
CA ALA A 73 -0.85 6.00 -2.96
C ALA A 73 0.51 6.65 -2.65
N GLY A 74 1.58 6.26 -3.33
CA GLY A 74 2.89 6.90 -3.24
C GLY A 74 2.85 8.34 -3.73
N PHE A 75 2.31 8.58 -4.92
CA PHE A 75 2.14 9.93 -5.47
C PHE A 75 1.29 10.84 -4.56
N LEU A 76 0.22 10.29 -3.98
CA LEU A 76 -0.59 10.97 -2.97
C LEU A 76 0.23 11.20 -1.70
N ALA A 77 0.94 10.22 -1.15
CA ALA A 77 1.75 10.40 0.04
C ALA A 77 2.82 11.49 -0.13
N ASP A 78 3.55 11.49 -1.26
CA ASP A 78 4.57 12.49 -1.58
C ASP A 78 3.97 13.91 -1.79
N SER A 79 2.77 13.98 -2.40
CA SER A 79 2.07 15.26 -2.60
C SER A 79 1.41 15.79 -1.33
N PHE A 80 0.88 14.92 -0.47
CA PHE A 80 0.12 15.31 0.72
C PHE A 80 0.98 15.49 1.97
N LEU A 81 2.04 14.69 2.19
CA LEU A 81 2.86 14.83 3.40
C LEU A 81 3.79 16.06 3.38
N GLY A 82 4.23 16.51 2.20
CA GLY A 82 5.14 17.67 2.09
C GLY A 82 4.55 18.91 1.43
N ARG A 83 3.72 18.76 0.40
CA ARG A 83 3.26 19.88 -0.45
C ARG A 83 1.90 20.45 -0.05
N TYR A 84 1.03 19.66 0.59
CA TYR A 84 -0.24 20.16 1.15
C TYR A 84 -0.02 21.22 2.23
N TRP A 85 0.97 21.06 3.11
CA TRP A 85 1.28 22.04 4.14
C TRP A 85 1.66 23.42 3.57
N THR A 86 2.52 23.46 2.56
CA THR A 86 2.90 24.73 1.90
C THR A 86 1.72 25.38 1.20
N ILE A 87 0.91 24.59 0.46
CA ILE A 87 -0.26 25.12 -0.26
C ILE A 87 -1.30 25.64 0.73
N THR A 88 -1.59 24.89 1.80
CA THR A 88 -2.55 25.29 2.84
C THR A 88 -2.10 26.54 3.57
N LEU A 89 -0.81 26.67 3.92
CA LEU A 89 -0.27 27.89 4.51
C LEU A 89 -0.38 29.09 3.57
N PHE A 90 -0.04 28.92 2.29
CA PHE A 90 -0.11 30.00 1.30
C PHE A 90 -1.56 30.45 1.05
N LEU A 91 -2.50 29.50 1.01
CA LEU A 91 -3.93 29.77 0.89
C LEU A 91 -4.46 30.50 2.13
N PHE A 92 -4.07 30.08 3.33
CA PHE A 92 -4.43 30.76 4.57
C PHE A 92 -3.89 32.20 4.61
N ILE A 93 -2.62 32.41 4.26
CA ILE A 93 -2.02 33.75 4.16
C ILE A 93 -2.79 34.59 3.14
N SER A 94 -3.16 34.02 2.00
CA SER A 94 -3.88 34.75 0.95
C SER A 94 -5.26 35.17 1.43
N VAL A 95 -6.04 34.25 2.02
CA VAL A 95 -7.38 34.56 2.55
C VAL A 95 -7.30 35.58 3.70
N ALA A 96 -6.32 35.45 4.59
CA ALA A 96 -6.11 36.40 5.68
C ALA A 96 -5.67 37.79 5.19
N GLY A 97 -4.95 37.87 4.06
CA GLY A 97 -4.52 39.14 3.45
C GLY A 97 -5.58 39.82 2.58
N TYR A 98 -6.57 39.06 2.08
CA TYR A 98 -7.75 39.59 1.39
C TYR A 98 -8.93 39.90 2.34
N GLY A 99 -8.74 39.74 3.66
CA GLY A 99 -9.71 40.04 4.71
C GLY A 99 -9.47 41.39 5.40
#